data_AF-X1S031-F1
#
_entry.id   AF-X1S031-F1
#
_cell.length_a   1.000
_cell.length_b   1.000
_cell.length_c   1.000
_cell.angle_alpha   90.00
_cell.angle_beta   90.00
_cell.angle_gamma   90.00
#
_symmetry.space_group_name_H-M   'P 1'
#
loop_
_entity.id
_entity.type
_entity.pdbx_description
1 polymer ?
#
loop_
_entity_poly.entity_id
_entity_poly.type
_entity_poly.pdbx_seq_one_letter_code
_entity_poly.pdbx_strand_id
1 'polypeptide(L)' 'MALFHPVREVEVAKAIVSSFLRQFEDYAESDVIIVGAGPSGLIAGRELGKAGVKVLIIEGELLCKRGFASL' A
#
# COMPACT_ATOMS: atom_id res chain seq x y z
N MET A 1 14.29 31.61 -8.29
CA MET A 1 13.00 30.97 -7.95
C MET A 1 13.32 29.60 -7.38
N ALA A 2 12.90 29.28 -6.14
CA ALA A 2 13.13 27.95 -5.59
C ALA A 2 12.22 26.94 -6.31
N LEU A 3 12.78 25.80 -6.73
CA LEU A 3 12.06 24.76 -7.48
C LEU A 3 11.03 24.01 -6.61
N PHE A 4 11.18 24.06 -5.28
CA PHE A 4 10.37 23.33 -4.30
C PHE A 4 9.95 24.21 -3.13
N HIS A 5 8.83 23.84 -2.50
CA HIS A 5 8.34 24.45 -1.28
C HIS A 5 9.24 24.07 -0.10
N PRO A 6 9.64 25.02 0.79
CA PRO A 6 10.45 24.70 1.95
C PRO A 6 9.66 23.84 2.94
N VAL A 7 10.23 22.70 3.33
CA VAL A 7 9.64 21.75 4.30
C VAL A 7 10.73 21.26 5.26
N ARG A 8 10.37 20.97 6.52
CA ARG A 8 11.30 20.37 7.48
C ARG A 8 11.25 18.84 7.39
N GLU A 9 12.39 18.19 7.66
CA GLU A 9 12.50 16.72 7.66
C GLU A 9 11.48 16.04 8.59
N VAL A 10 11.22 16.65 9.76
CA VAL A 10 10.22 16.16 10.73
C VAL A 10 8.81 16.10 10.15
N GLU A 11 8.46 17.02 9.25
CA GLU A 11 7.14 17.07 8.63
C GLU A 11 6.96 15.92 7.64
N VAL A 12 8.02 15.61 6.88
CA VAL A 12 8.05 14.47 5.96
C VAL A 12 7.96 13.15 6.73
N ALA A 13 8.79 12.96 7.76
CA ALA A 13 8.78 11.74 8.57
C ALA A 13 7.42 11.52 9.25
N LYS A 14 6.84 12.59 9.82
CA LYS A 14 5.52 12.52 10.44
C LYS A 14 4.44 12.15 9.44
N ALA A 15 4.47 12.72 8.24
CA ALA A 15 3.50 12.41 7.18
C ALA A 15 3.58 10.95 6.73
N ILE A 16 4.79 10.39 6.59
CA ILE A 16 4.98 8.98 6.22
C ILE A 16 4.38 8.07 7.29
N VAL A 17 4.77 8.27 8.55
CA VAL A 17 4.32 7.41 9.67
C VAL A 17 2.80 7.52 9.87
N SER A 18 2.24 8.73 9.89
CA SER A 18 0.80 8.91 10.11
C SER A 18 -0.03 8.33 8.96
N SER A 19 0.45 8.46 7.72
CA SER A 19 -0.27 7.91 6.55
C SER A 19 -0.25 6.38 6.57
N PHE A 20 0.90 5.79 6.87
CA PHE A 20 1.03 4.33 6.98
C PHE A 20 0.15 3.77 8.11
N LEU A 21 0.18 4.37 9.31
CA LEU A 21 -0.62 3.90 10.43
C LEU A 21 -2.12 3.95 10.12
N ARG A 22 -2.59 5.02 9.48
CA ARG A 22 -3.99 5.13 9.06
C ARG A 22 -4.39 4.02 8.07
N GLN A 23 -3.54 3.72 7.10
CA GLN A 23 -3.78 2.62 6.17
C GLN A 23 -3.74 1.26 6.89
N PHE A 24 -2.79 1.09 7.81
CA PHE A 24 -2.66 -0.13 8.58
C PHE A 24 -3.88 -0.40 9.46
N GLU A 25 -4.40 0.62 10.15
CA GLU A 25 -5.64 0.54 10.92
C GLU A 25 -6.84 0.19 10.04
N ASP A 26 -6.95 0.80 8.85
CA ASP A 26 -8.03 0.47 7.91
C ASP A 26 -7.93 -1.00 7.47
N TYR A 27 -6.77 -1.46 7.01
CA TYR A 27 -6.60 -2.85 6.53
C TYR A 27 -6.40 -3.89 7.63
N ALA A 28 -6.37 -3.51 8.92
CA ALA A 28 -6.36 -4.44 10.04
C ALA A 28 -7.62 -5.34 10.03
N GLU A 29 -8.74 -4.79 9.56
CA GLU A 29 -9.96 -5.54 9.24
C GLU A 29 -10.11 -5.62 7.72
N SER A 30 -9.65 -6.73 7.13
CA SER A 30 -9.76 -7.03 5.70
C SER A 30 -10.59 -8.28 5.47
N ASP A 31 -11.33 -8.33 4.37
CA ASP A 31 -12.12 -9.51 3.97
C ASP A 31 -11.22 -10.66 3.52
N VAL A 32 -10.12 -10.32 2.83
CA VAL A 32 -9.17 -11.28 2.28
C VAL A 32 -7.74 -10.77 2.47
N ILE A 33 -6.84 -11.68 2.87
CA ILE A 33 -5.40 -11.42 2.92
C ILE A 33 -4.69 -12.32 1.91
N ILE A 34 -3.93 -11.70 1.00
CA ILE A 34 -3.07 -12.39 0.03
C ILE A 34 -1.63 -12.31 0.51
N VAL A 35 -0.99 -13.46 0.70
CA VAL A 35 0.44 -13.54 1.03
C VAL A 35 1.23 -13.83 -0.25
N GLY A 36 2.02 -12.85 -0.68
CA GLY A 36 2.81 -12.87 -1.91
C GLY A 36 2.25 -11.94 -2.99
N ALA A 37 3.00 -10.88 -3.32
CA ALA A 37 2.77 -9.93 -4.41
C ALA A 37 3.43 -10.35 -5.73
N GLY A 38 3.43 -11.65 -6.03
CA GLY A 38 3.79 -12.17 -7.35
C GLY A 38 2.71 -11.88 -8.41
N PRO A 39 2.94 -12.23 -9.69
CA PRO A 39 1.98 -11.97 -10.76
C PRO A 39 0.59 -12.57 -10.49
N SER A 40 0.52 -13.77 -9.92
CA SER A 40 -0.74 -14.42 -9.54
C SER A 40 -1.44 -13.67 -8.40
N GLY A 41 -0.71 -13.29 -7.35
CA GLY A 41 -1.26 -12.55 -6.20
C GLY A 41 -1.82 -11.17 -6.59
N LEU A 42 -1.12 -10.46 -7.48
CA LEU A 42 -1.57 -9.15 -7.97
C LEU A 42 -2.79 -9.25 -8.89
N ILE A 43 -2.85 -10.25 -9.77
CA ILE A 43 -4.03 -10.49 -10.60
C ILE A 43 -5.23 -10.87 -9.72
N ALA A 44 -5.03 -11.74 -8.72
CA ALA A 44 -6.07 -12.09 -7.76
C ALA A 44 -6.57 -10.87 -6.97
N GLY A 45 -5.66 -10.07 -6.41
CA GLY A 45 -6.00 -8.85 -5.69
C GLY A 45 -6.76 -7.85 -6.56
N ARG A 46 -6.35 -7.67 -7.83
CA ARG A 46 -7.05 -6.82 -8.78
C ARG A 46 -8.49 -7.25 -9.04
N GLU A 47 -8.72 -8.54 -9.30
CA GLU A 47 -10.07 -9.01 -9.61
C GLU A 47 -10.97 -9.00 -8.36
N LEU A 48 -10.42 -9.27 -7.18
CA LEU A 48 -11.14 -9.15 -5.91
C LEU A 48 -11.47 -7.68 -5.56
N GLY A 49 -10.53 -6.74 -5.72
CA GLY A 49 -10.77 -5.32 -5.48
C GLY A 49 -11.83 -4.74 -6.42
N LYS A 50 -11.81 -5.13 -7.71
CA LYS A 50 -12.89 -4.79 -8.65
C LYS A 50 -14.27 -5.32 -8.24
N ALA A 51 -14.31 -6.45 -7.54
CA ALA A 51 -15.54 -7.01 -6.99
C ALA A 51 -15.97 -6.33 -5.68
N GLY A 52 -15.25 -5.31 -5.21
CA GLY A 52 -15.54 -4.56 -3.99
C GLY A 52 -15.07 -5.26 -2.71
N VAL A 53 -14.21 -6.27 -2.83
CA VAL A 53 -13.66 -7.00 -1.67
C VAL A 53 -12.48 -6.22 -1.11
N LYS A 54 -12.45 -6.02 0.22
CA LYS A 54 -11.32 -5.37 0.88
C LYS A 54 -10.16 -6.34 1.01
N VAL A 55 -9.19 -6.21 0.11
CA VAL A 55 -8.02 -7.10 0.04
C VAL A 55 -6.76 -6.42 0.57
N LEU A 56 -6.07 -7.11 1.48
CA LEU A 56 -4.71 -6.76 1.91
C LEU A 56 -3.70 -7.72 1.25
N ILE A 57 -2.70 -7.19 0.56
CA ILE A 57 -1.59 -7.98 -0.01
C ILE A 57 -0.33 -7.74 0.81
N ILE A 58 0.30 -8.81 1.30
CA ILE A 58 1.53 -8.76 2.11
C ILE A 58 2.64 -9.49 1.36
N GLU A 59 3.82 -8.88 1.27
CA GLU A 59 5.01 -9.46 0.62
C GLU A 59 6.21 -9.40 1.58
N GLY A 60 7.02 -10.45 1.59
CA GLY A 60 8.16 -10.60 2.52
C GLY A 60 9.45 -9.95 2.03
N GLU A 61 9.59 -9.75 0.71
CA GLU A 61 10.77 -9.12 0.10
C GLU A 61 10.42 -7.78 -0.56
N LEU A 62 11.28 -6.77 -0.39
CA LEU A 62 11.08 -5.41 -0.91
C LEU A 62 11.13 -5.32 -2.46
N LEU A 63 11.42 -6.41 -3.16
CA LEU A 63 11.58 -6.43 -4.61
C LEU A 63 10.26 -6.77 -5.32
N CYS A 64 9.37 -5.79 -5.37
CA CYS A 64 8.17 -5.83 -6.20
C CYS A 64 8.57 -5.87 -7.69
N LYS A 65 8.62 -7.07 -8.30
CA LYS A 65 8.90 -7.22 -9.74
C LYS A 65 7.75 -6.78 -10.67
N ARG A 66 6.66 -6.21 -10.15
CA ARG A 66 5.64 -5.48 -10.92
C ARG A 66 4.58 -4.90 -9.97
N GLY A 67 4.47 -3.57 -9.90
CA GLY A 67 3.25 -2.84 -9.58
C GLY A 67 2.60 -3.05 -8.20
N PHE A 68 2.80 -2.09 -7.30
CA PHE A 68 1.84 -1.79 -6.22
C PHE A 68 0.54 -1.33 -6.87
N ALA A 69 -0.57 -2.01 -6.59
CA ALA A 69 -1.91 -1.58 -6.97
C ALA A 69 -2.76 -1.57 -5.70
N SER A 70 -2.98 -0.37 -5.15
CA SER A 70 -4.15 -0.12 -4.33
C SER A 70 -5.35 -0.13 -5.28
N LEU A 71 -6.05 -1.27 -5.36
CA LEU A 71 -7.33 -1.43 -6.05
C LEU A 71 -8.40 -1.73 -5.02
#